data_AF-A0A4V3DN27-F1
#
_entry.id   AF-A0A4V3DN27-F1
#
_cell.length_a   1.000
_cell.length_b   1.000
_cell.length_c   1.000
_cell.angle_alpha   90.00
_cell.angle_beta   90.00
_cell.angle_gamma   90.00
#
_symmetry.space_group_name_H-M   'P 1'
#
loop_
_entity.id
_entity.type
_entity.pdbx_description
1 polymer ?
#
loop_
_entity_poly.entity_id
_entity_poly.type
_entity_poly.pdbx_seq_one_letter_code
_entity_poly.pdbx_strand_id
1 'polypeptide(L)'
;MMIERFMLVFGSASSLFDLITFYVLLRLFDAGEALFQTGWFVESLVTQVLIVVAIRTRRRLYNSRPHRLLVGLALVAVIIAVALPLSPVGHWFGFVAPPLWFFGYLIVVTFAYVGLVELIKHFFYRKRDLDGPTLPPAQAGI
;
A
#
# COMPACT_ATOMS: atom_id res chain seq x y z
N MET A 1 -21.74 5.38 8.02
CA MET A 1 -21.43 4.71 6.74
C MET A 1 -20.16 5.29 6.11
N MET A 2 -19.01 5.23 6.80
CA MET A 2 -17.72 5.76 6.29
C MET A 2 -16.70 4.66 5.99
N ILE A 3 -16.78 3.56 6.74
CA ILE A 3 -15.90 2.41 6.61
C ILE A 3 -16.19 1.67 5.29
N GLU A 4 -17.45 1.58 4.88
CA GLU A 4 -17.87 0.93 3.63
C GLU A 4 -17.31 1.61 2.38
N ARG A 5 -17.44 2.94 2.25
CA ARG A 5 -16.83 3.70 1.13
C ARG A 5 -15.32 3.58 1.12
N PHE A 6 -14.70 3.55 2.29
CA PHE A 6 -13.26 3.36 2.42
C PHE A 6 -12.86 1.95 1.94
N MET A 7 -13.56 0.91 2.38
CA MET A 7 -13.32 -0.46 1.95
C MET A 7 -13.56 -0.65 0.45
N LEU A 8 -14.60 -0.04 -0.12
CA LEU A 8 -14.85 -0.09 -1.57
C LEU A 8 -13.70 0.53 -2.38
N VAL A 9 -13.25 1.73 -2.01
CA VAL A 9 -12.15 2.40 -2.73
C VAL A 9 -10.83 1.64 -2.59
N PHE A 10 -10.51 1.16 -1.38
CA PHE A 10 -9.28 0.38 -1.16
C PHE A 10 -9.30 -0.99 -1.84
N GLY A 11 -10.44 -1.68 -1.81
CA GLY A 11 -10.62 -2.96 -2.51
C GLY A 11 -10.48 -2.80 -4.02
N SER A 12 -11.17 -1.83 -4.61
CA SER A 12 -11.06 -1.55 -6.05
C SER A 12 -9.65 -1.14 -6.46
N ALA A 13 -8.95 -0.34 -5.64
CA ALA A 13 -7.56 0.00 -5.88
C ALA A 13 -6.66 -1.23 -5.88
N SER A 14 -6.79 -2.11 -4.87
CA SER A 14 -6.00 -3.34 -4.78
C SER A 14 -6.22 -4.23 -6.01
N SER A 15 -7.47 -4.47 -6.40
CA SER A 15 -7.76 -5.32 -7.57
C SER A 15 -7.20 -4.74 -8.87
N LEU A 16 -7.20 -3.42 -9.02
CA LEU A 16 -6.58 -2.77 -10.18
C LEU A 16 -5.06 -2.99 -10.19
N PHE A 17 -4.42 -2.86 -9.04
CA PHE A 17 -2.98 -3.13 -8.88
C PHE A 17 -2.65 -4.59 -9.14
N ASP A 18 -3.42 -5.54 -8.62
CA ASP A 18 -3.25 -6.97 -8.88
C ASP A 18 -3.34 -7.27 -10.39
N LEU A 19 -4.30 -6.65 -11.09
CA LEU A 19 -4.49 -6.84 -12.53
C LEU A 19 -3.34 -6.25 -13.35
N ILE A 20 -2.81 -5.08 -12.94
CA ILE A 20 -1.59 -4.50 -13.51
C ILE A 20 -0.39 -5.43 -13.26
N THR A 21 -0.25 -5.97 -12.04
CA THR A 21 0.81 -6.89 -11.68
C THR A 21 0.76 -8.16 -12.51
N PHE A 22 -0.41 -8.76 -12.70
CA PHE A 22 -0.58 -9.91 -13.59
C PHE A 22 -0.20 -9.57 -15.02
N TYR A 23 -0.65 -8.44 -15.54
CA TYR A 23 -0.30 -8.00 -16.89
C TYR A 23 1.22 -7.81 -17.06
N VAL A 24 1.87 -7.18 -16.09
CA VAL A 24 3.31 -6.93 -16.11
C VAL A 24 4.09 -8.24 -16.00
N LEU A 25 3.72 -9.14 -15.07
CA LEU A 25 4.38 -10.43 -14.93
C LEU A 25 4.27 -11.28 -16.20
N LEU A 26 3.07 -11.35 -16.78
CA LEU A 26 2.85 -12.16 -17.98
C LEU A 26 3.47 -11.54 -19.23
N ARG A 27 3.38 -10.21 -19.41
CA ARG A 27 3.74 -9.57 -20.69
C ARG A 27 5.12 -8.90 -20.70
N LEU A 28 5.58 -8.37 -19.58
CA LEU A 28 6.88 -7.70 -19.50
C LEU A 28 7.98 -8.66 -19.05
N PHE A 29 7.67 -9.54 -18.10
CA PHE A 29 8.64 -10.50 -17.56
C PHE A 29 8.57 -11.88 -18.22
N ASP A 30 7.57 -12.11 -19.09
CA ASP A 30 7.28 -13.42 -19.71
C ASP A 30 7.35 -14.55 -18.68
N ALA A 31 6.73 -14.28 -17.52
CA ALA A 31 6.94 -15.08 -16.34
C ALA A 31 6.28 -16.44 -16.51
N GLY A 32 7.10 -17.50 -16.49
CA GLY A 32 6.61 -18.87 -16.30
C GLY A 32 5.97 -19.04 -14.92
N GLU A 33 5.38 -20.21 -14.67
CA GLU A 33 4.58 -20.52 -13.46
C GLU A 33 5.29 -20.13 -12.16
N ALA A 34 6.55 -20.55 -11.98
CA ALA A 34 7.31 -20.29 -10.75
C ALA A 34 7.66 -18.81 -10.56
N LEU A 35 8.02 -18.10 -11.63
CA LEU A 35 8.34 -16.67 -11.55
C LEU A 35 7.07 -15.84 -11.31
N PHE A 36 5.95 -16.22 -11.94
CA PHE A 36 4.66 -15.60 -11.71
C PHE A 36 4.22 -15.76 -10.26
N GLN A 37 4.26 -16.99 -9.73
CA GLN A 37 3.93 -17.26 -8.33
C GLN A 37 4.80 -16.45 -7.37
N THR A 38 6.12 -16.39 -7.63
CA THR A 38 7.06 -15.64 -6.79
C THR A 38 6.78 -14.14 -6.85
N GLY A 39 6.69 -13.58 -8.04
CA GLY A 39 6.49 -12.15 -8.24
C GLY A 39 5.15 -11.68 -7.67
N TRP A 40 4.08 -12.44 -7.93
CA TRP A 40 2.77 -12.16 -7.37
C TRP A 40 2.76 -12.26 -5.84
N PHE A 41 3.40 -13.29 -5.26
CA PHE A 41 3.51 -13.40 -3.80
C PHE A 41 4.22 -12.20 -3.17
N VAL A 42 5.38 -11.81 -3.72
CA VAL A 42 6.15 -10.67 -3.19
C VAL A 42 5.35 -9.38 -3.29
N GLU A 43 4.75 -9.14 -4.46
CA GLU A 43 3.97 -7.93 -4.70
C GLU A 43 2.75 -7.86 -3.78
N SER A 44 1.98 -8.94 -3.66
CA SER A 44 0.80 -9.00 -2.80
C SER A 44 1.16 -8.82 -1.32
N LEU A 45 2.29 -9.38 -0.87
CA LEU A 45 2.73 -9.21 0.51
C LEU A 45 3.15 -7.76 0.79
N VAL A 46 3.84 -7.11 -0.15
CA VAL A 46 4.22 -5.69 -0.05
C VAL A 46 3.00 -4.79 -0.04
N THR A 47 2.06 -4.97 -0.97
CA THR A 47 0.81 -4.18 -1.01
C THR A 47 -0.03 -4.40 0.24
N GLN A 48 -0.06 -5.61 0.79
CA GLN A 48 -0.78 -5.90 2.03
C GLN A 48 -0.17 -5.19 3.25
N VAL A 49 1.15 -5.12 3.36
CA VAL A 49 1.83 -4.32 4.39
C VAL A 49 1.47 -2.84 4.25
N LEU A 50 1.48 -2.31 3.02
CA LEU A 50 1.08 -0.92 2.75
C LEU A 50 -0.38 -0.66 3.13
N ILE A 51 -1.29 -1.58 2.80
CA ILE A 51 -2.72 -1.51 3.16
C ILE A 51 -2.88 -1.42 4.67
N VAL A 52 -2.20 -2.28 5.44
CA VAL A 52 -2.27 -2.27 6.91
C VAL A 52 -1.81 -0.92 7.47
N VAL A 53 -0.69 -0.38 6.97
CA VAL A 53 -0.19 0.93 7.37
C VAL A 53 -1.15 2.05 6.96
N ALA A 54 -1.77 1.94 5.78
CA ALA A 54 -2.72 2.91 5.25
C ALA A 54 -4.01 2.97 6.07
N ILE A 55 -4.58 1.80 6.42
CA ILE A 55 -5.78 1.65 7.25
C ILE A 55 -5.52 2.16 8.66
N ARG A 56 -4.40 1.75 9.28
CA ARG A 56 -4.11 2.08 10.68
C ARG A 56 -3.82 3.58 10.86
N THR A 57 -3.21 4.20 9.86
CA THR A 57 -2.92 5.64 9.84
C THR A 57 -4.17 6.41 9.40
N ARG A 58 -5.19 6.50 10.27
CA ARG A 58 -6.45 7.20 9.97
C ARG A 58 -6.25 8.68 9.61
N ARG A 59 -5.31 9.42 10.25
CA ARG A 59 -4.95 10.81 9.91
C ARG A 59 -3.81 10.86 8.87
N ARG A 60 -3.74 11.94 8.07
CA ARG A 60 -2.68 12.20 7.05
C ARG A 60 -1.29 11.72 7.54
N LEU A 61 -0.55 10.98 6.69
CA LEU A 61 0.81 10.51 7.02
C LEU A 61 1.73 11.66 7.48
N TYR A 62 1.50 12.86 6.95
CA TYR A 62 2.32 14.05 7.22
C TYR A 62 2.04 14.75 8.56
N ASN A 63 0.87 14.56 9.19
CA ASN A 63 0.48 15.36 10.38
C ASN A 63 0.29 14.54 11.66
N SER A 64 0.51 13.23 11.60
CA SER A 64 0.54 12.37 12.79
C SER A 64 1.89 11.72 12.80
N ARG A 65 2.77 12.12 13.74
CA ARG A 65 4.10 11.54 13.92
C ARG A 65 3.96 10.03 13.80
N PRO A 66 4.38 9.40 12.68
CA PRO A 66 4.16 7.99 12.49
C PRO A 66 4.88 7.30 13.63
N HIS A 67 4.14 6.52 14.43
CA HIS A 67 4.73 5.77 15.53
C HIS A 67 5.88 4.96 14.92
N ARG A 68 7.13 5.29 15.23
CA ARG A 68 8.33 4.76 14.54
C ARG A 68 8.32 3.23 14.43
N LEU A 69 7.73 2.57 15.42
CA LEU A 69 7.43 1.14 15.45
C LEU A 69 6.63 0.64 14.23
N LEU A 70 5.61 1.36 13.77
CA LEU A 70 4.78 0.96 12.62
C LEU A 70 5.59 0.97 11.32
N VAL A 71 6.42 2.01 11.13
CA VAL A 71 7.31 2.12 9.97
C VAL A 71 8.40 1.05 10.04
N GLY A 72 8.96 0.82 11.23
CA GLY A 72 9.94 -0.25 11.45
C GLY A 72 9.37 -1.64 11.14
N LEU A 73 8.16 -1.95 11.62
CA LEU A 73 7.49 -3.22 11.33
C LEU A 73 7.15 -3.36 9.83
N ALA A 74 6.72 -2.28 9.18
CA ALA A 74 6.47 -2.30 7.74
C ALA A 74 7.75 -2.56 6.94
N LEU A 75 8.86 -1.88 7.29
CA LEU A 75 10.17 -2.13 6.69
C LEU A 75 10.63 -3.57 6.88
N VAL A 76 10.53 -4.10 8.10
CA VAL A 76 10.88 -5.50 8.39
C VAL A 76 10.01 -6.45 7.56
N ALA A 77 8.70 -6.21 7.47
CA ALA A 77 7.81 -7.05 6.68
C ALA A 77 8.14 -7.02 5.17
N VAL A 78 8.48 -5.84 4.61
CA VAL A 78 8.92 -5.72 3.22
C VAL A 78 10.27 -6.42 2.99
N ILE A 79 11.20 -6.30 3.94
CA ILE A 79 12.49 -7.02 3.88
C ILE A 79 12.24 -8.53 3.87
N ILE A 80 11.36 -9.03 4.74
CA ILE A 80 10.99 -10.45 4.78
C ILE A 80 10.33 -10.87 3.46
N ALA A 81 9.41 -10.05 2.93
CA ALA A 81 8.74 -10.33 1.67
C ALA A 81 9.72 -10.51 0.50
N VAL A 82 10.76 -9.68 0.45
CA VAL A 82 11.80 -9.74 -0.59
C VAL A 82 12.84 -10.84 -0.31
N ALA A 83 13.20 -11.05 0.96
CA ALA A 83 14.23 -12.02 1.34
C ALA A 83 13.72 -13.47 1.31
N LEU A 84 12.43 -13.71 1.54
CA LEU A 84 11.87 -15.06 1.61
C LEU A 84 12.05 -15.85 0.30
N PRO A 85 11.73 -15.32 -0.90
CA PRO A 85 12.00 -16.00 -2.16
C PRO A 85 13.48 -16.26 -2.45
N LEU A 86 14.37 -15.40 -1.92
CA LEU A 86 15.82 -15.52 -2.09
C LEU A 86 16.44 -16.48 -1.07
N SER A 87 15.67 -16.91 -0.07
CA SER A 87 16.13 -17.80 0.99
C SER A 87 16.00 -19.27 0.59
N PRO A 88 16.76 -20.19 1.22
CA PRO A 88 16.62 -21.64 1.00
C PRO A 88 15.22 -22.17 1.33
N VAL A 89 14.51 -21.48 2.23
CA VAL A 89 13.11 -21.78 2.59
C VAL A 89 12.18 -21.48 1.43
N GLY A 90 12.49 -20.49 0.58
CA GLY A 90 11.73 -20.14 -0.61
C GLY A 90 11.63 -21.29 -1.62
N HIS A 91 12.66 -22.13 -1.72
CA HIS A 91 12.62 -23.32 -2.59
C HIS A 91 11.54 -24.32 -2.19
N TRP A 92 11.18 -24.41 -0.90
CA TRP A 92 10.10 -25.30 -0.46
C TRP A 92 8.72 -24.84 -0.93
N PHE A 93 8.58 -23.55 -1.23
CA PHE A 93 7.37 -22.95 -1.79
C PHE A 93 7.37 -22.90 -3.32
N GLY A 94 8.44 -23.40 -3.97
CA GLY A 94 8.61 -23.31 -5.42
C GLY A 94 9.01 -21.92 -5.91
N PHE A 95 9.51 -21.06 -5.01
CA PHE A 95 9.95 -19.72 -5.41
C PHE A 95 11.27 -19.76 -6.17
N VAL A 96 11.38 -18.87 -7.16
CA VAL A 96 12.58 -18.67 -7.97
C VAL A 96 13.07 -17.24 -7.80
N ALA A 97 14.38 -17.04 -7.86
CA ALA A 97 14.96 -15.70 -7.75
C ALA A 97 14.42 -14.80 -8.88
N PRO A 98 13.69 -13.71 -8.56
CA PRO A 98 13.21 -12.79 -9.58
C PRO A 98 14.37 -12.06 -10.25
N PRO A 99 14.26 -11.70 -11.55
CA PRO A 99 15.27 -10.90 -12.23
C PRO A 99 15.38 -9.51 -11.59
N LEU A 100 16.55 -8.88 -11.68
CA LEU A 100 16.80 -7.59 -11.01
C LEU A 100 15.78 -6.50 -11.40
N TRP A 101 15.33 -6.53 -12.65
CA TRP A 101 14.29 -5.64 -13.18
C TRP A 101 12.95 -5.73 -12.44
N PHE A 102 12.62 -6.89 -11.86
CA PHE A 102 11.41 -7.06 -11.05
C PHE A 102 11.43 -6.18 -9.80
N PHE A 103 12.58 -6.00 -9.15
CA PHE A 103 12.69 -5.11 -8.00
C PHE A 103 12.49 -3.63 -8.38
N GLY A 104 12.91 -3.25 -9.59
CA GLY A 104 12.60 -1.93 -10.15
C GLY A 104 11.09 -1.71 -10.32
N TYR A 105 10.39 -2.70 -10.89
CA TYR A 105 8.93 -2.70 -10.97
C TYR A 105 8.27 -2.61 -9.58
N LEU A 106 8.73 -3.44 -8.63
CA LEU A 106 8.20 -3.48 -7.27
C LEU A 106 8.33 -2.11 -6.57
N ILE A 107 9.45 -1.42 -6.77
CA ILE A 107 9.63 -0.05 -6.26
C ILE A 107 8.60 0.90 -6.85
N VAL A 108 8.43 0.90 -8.18
CA VAL A 108 7.47 1.77 -8.87
C VAL A 108 6.05 1.51 -8.38
N VAL A 109 5.64 0.24 -8.28
CA VAL A 109 4.28 -0.14 -7.87
C VAL A 109 4.01 0.26 -6.41
N THR A 110 5.01 0.08 -5.53
CA THR A 110 4.96 0.48 -4.13
C THR A 110 4.74 1.99 -4.00
N PHE A 111 5.52 2.80 -4.72
CA PHE A 111 5.40 4.26 -4.68
C PHE A 111 4.08 4.75 -5.28
N ALA A 112 3.63 4.14 -6.39
CA ALA A 112 2.34 4.44 -6.98
C ALA A 112 1.19 4.16 -5.99
N TYR A 113 1.25 3.05 -5.26
CA TYR A 113 0.27 2.69 -4.25
C TYR A 113 0.26 3.68 -3.08
N VAL A 114 1.43 4.04 -2.55
CA VAL A 114 1.56 5.08 -1.50
C VAL A 114 0.96 6.40 -1.97
N GLY A 115 1.25 6.82 -3.22
CA GLY A 115 0.70 8.02 -3.82
C GLY A 115 -0.84 7.98 -3.91
N LEU A 116 -1.40 6.85 -4.33
CA LEU A 116 -2.86 6.65 -4.39
C LEU A 116 -3.49 6.75 -3.00
N VAL A 117 -2.88 6.13 -1.99
CA VAL A 117 -3.35 6.21 -0.59
C VAL A 117 -3.35 7.65 -0.08
N GLU A 118 -2.27 8.40 -0.33
CA GLU A 118 -2.20 9.81 0.07
C GLU A 118 -3.23 10.67 -0.67
N LEU A 119 -3.48 10.39 -1.96
CA LEU A 119 -4.49 11.08 -2.75
C LEU A 119 -5.90 10.83 -2.21
N ILE A 120 -6.24 9.57 -1.91
CA ILE A 120 -7.53 9.19 -1.30
C ILE A 120 -7.70 9.94 0.03
N LYS A 121 -6.66 9.97 0.87
CA LYS A 121 -6.69 10.72 2.14
C LYS A 121 -6.87 12.22 1.90
N HIS A 122 -6.20 12.81 0.91
CA HIS A 122 -6.36 14.21 0.58
C HIS A 122 -7.81 14.55 0.22
N PHE A 123 -8.44 13.79 -0.68
CA PHE A 123 -9.83 14.00 -1.09
C PHE A 123 -10.83 13.81 0.06
N PHE A 124 -10.66 12.79 0.90
CA PHE A 124 -11.57 12.53 2.03
C PHE A 124 -11.45 13.57 3.14
N TYR A 125 -10.24 14.08 3.42
CA TYR A 125 -10.04 15.09 4.46
C TYR A 125 -10.34 16.52 4.00
N ARG A 126 -10.04 16.88 2.74
CA ARG A 126 -10.36 18.21 2.19
C ARG A 126 -11.86 18.51 2.25
N LYS A 127 -12.71 17.49 2.12
CA LYS A 127 -14.17 17.64 2.20
C LYS A 127 -14.71 17.88 3.62
N ARG A 128 -13.93 17.63 4.68
CA ARG A 128 -14.35 17.80 6.08
C ARG A 128 -14.01 19.17 6.69
N ASP A 129 -13.06 19.89 6.10
CA ASP A 129 -12.70 21.23 6.59
C ASP A 129 -13.72 22.31 6.15
N LEU A 130 -14.71 21.95 5.32
CA LEU A 130 -15.83 22.83 4.92
C LEU A 130 -17.07 22.68 5.82
N ASP A 131 -17.13 21.64 6.67
CA ASP A 131 -18.28 21.32 7.54
C ASP A 131 -17.95 21.48 9.05
N GLY A 132 -16.93 22.27 9.40
CA GLY A 132 -16.58 22.63 10.79
C GLY A 132 -17.25 23.94 11.23
N PRO A 133 -17.74 24.03 12.48
CA PRO A 133 -18.84 24.92 12.86
C PRO A 133 -18.47 26.40 12.71
N THR A 134 -19.38 27.17 12.11
CA THR A 134 -19.45 28.62 12.31
C THR A 134 -19.51 28.89 13.80
N LEU A 135 -18.37 29.26 14.41
CA LEU A 135 -18.34 29.77 15.77
C LEU A 135 -19.31 30.97 15.80
N PRO A 136 -20.34 30.97 16.67
CA PRO A 136 -21.05 32.21 16.96
C PRO A 136 -20.00 33.22 17.43
N PRO A 137 -20.00 34.46 16.93
CA PRO A 137 -19.08 35.47 17.42
C PRO A 137 -19.25 35.55 18.93
N ALA A 138 -18.13 35.37 19.64
CA ALA A 138 -18.05 35.56 21.08
C ALA A 138 -18.70 36.91 21.38
N GLN A 139 -19.89 36.87 21.99
CA GLN A 139 -20.52 38.08 22.48
C GLN A 139 -19.57 38.63 23.55
N ALA A 140 -18.97 39.76 23.19
CA ALA A 140 -18.07 40.55 23.99
C ALA A 140 -18.72 40.85 25.35
N GLY A 141 -17.88 40.91 26.38
CA GLY A 141 -18.29 41.54 27.62
C GLY A 141 -18.82 42.94 27.35
N ILE A 142 -19.94 43.25 28.00
CA ILE A 142 -20.23 44.42 28.85
C ILE A 142 -21.60 44.13 29.49
#